data_AF-A0A957HT39-F1
#
_entry.id   AF-A0A957HT39-F1
#
_cell.length_a   1.000
_cell.length_b   1.000
_cell.length_c   1.000
_cell.angle_alpha   90.00
_cell.angle_beta   90.00
_cell.angle_gamma   90.00
#
_symmetry.space_group_name_H-M   'P 1'
#
loop_
_entity.id
_entity.type
_entity.pdbx_description
1 polymer ?
#
loop_
_entity_poly.entity_id
_entity_poly.type
_entity_poly.pdbx_seq_one_letter_code
_entity_poly.pdbx_strand_id
1 'polypeptide(L)'
;MRIRILIFILLIIGGLAACVEEEPEATPTVTVTAVPPTNTPIPEPTVTSTPRPTATPFAPTVVVADQTLTDDGKLIIESVFMTEPGWVVLFDAAGEAIGYTGVPAGSSQDIKIEVDPLDVTETLTAALHQDTGQIGTFAFPDEDPPLAEDDRPPTDTFNVTLDVTLPAVVAADQTVGEDGLVRLEVVLAVEPGWVVIHATDDGTIGTVLGSVFVEAGLHNNLVVPIQWREATPELAAILYEDNGRSRRLDLPGDDLPVLVGGSMVIDTFNVALPLDIVVYDQPVVDGTITVERIISNGPGHVVVYFDDGDVPGLIIGSENLVDGVNEQVVVKIIETAVTPQLFLFIHDDTNPGDNFDFPANDPPRLFNGRLPAPIAFNTTPGNYLVTRDQPLTQIDEATAVAVPLAVVDVPAWVAVHNNDNGERGEMLGVVQLTPGINRNLIIPVAETAVTDTLYAVLYLDAEPIGEFDFPDGPDVALQRNRNVIQAPFVLQSDDSE
;
A
#
# COMPACT_ATOMS: atom_id res chain seq x y z
N MET A 1 20.42 -4.60 48.14
CA MET A 1 21.42 -3.97 49.02
C MET A 1 21.57 -2.51 48.60
N ARG A 2 21.07 -1.60 49.44
CA ARG A 2 21.31 -0.13 49.54
C ARG A 2 20.96 0.80 48.37
N ILE A 3 19.69 1.22 48.41
CA ILE A 3 19.16 2.57 48.13
C ILE A 3 19.86 3.63 49.00
N ARG A 4 20.13 4.83 48.45
CA ARG A 4 20.24 6.08 49.24
C ARG A 4 19.69 7.30 48.51
N ILE A 5 18.50 7.67 48.98
CA ILE A 5 17.86 8.98 48.98
C ILE A 5 18.65 9.94 49.88
N LEU A 6 18.80 11.22 49.52
CA LEU A 6 18.65 12.32 50.49
C LEU A 6 18.34 13.67 49.82
N ILE A 7 17.10 14.12 50.03
CA ILE A 7 16.59 15.49 49.92
C ILE A 7 17.04 16.27 51.17
N PHE A 8 17.41 17.56 51.05
CA PHE A 8 17.27 18.49 52.17
C PHE A 8 16.99 19.94 51.72
N ILE A 9 16.20 20.60 52.56
CA ILE A 9 15.40 21.80 52.37
C ILE A 9 16.13 23.08 52.86
N LEU A 10 15.94 24.17 52.10
CA LEU A 10 15.70 25.59 52.46
C LEU A 10 15.97 26.08 53.91
N LEU A 11 16.72 27.20 54.09
CA LEU A 11 16.28 28.42 54.84
C LEU A 11 17.28 29.62 54.78
N ILE A 12 16.78 30.75 54.26
CA ILE A 12 16.82 32.20 54.66
C ILE A 12 18.01 32.74 55.50
N ILE A 13 18.56 33.91 55.11
CA ILE A 13 18.67 35.20 55.87
C ILE A 13 19.37 36.26 55.00
N GLY A 14 18.79 37.47 54.92
CA GLY A 14 19.37 38.64 54.25
C GLY A 14 20.10 39.62 55.17
N GLY A 15 20.79 40.61 54.59
CA GLY A 15 21.30 41.79 55.32
C GLY A 15 22.41 42.58 54.63
N LEU A 16 22.04 43.77 54.11
CA LEU A 16 22.76 45.06 54.02
C LEU A 16 24.15 45.20 53.37
N ALA A 17 24.15 45.97 52.27
CA ALA A 17 24.89 47.22 51.98
C ALA A 17 26.33 47.44 52.48
N ALA A 18 27.25 47.67 51.53
CA ALA A 18 28.28 48.72 51.62
C ALA A 18 28.79 49.09 50.22
N CYS A 19 28.72 50.39 49.89
CA CYS A 19 29.30 51.03 48.71
C CYS A 19 30.84 51.06 48.79
N VAL A 20 31.51 50.92 47.64
CA VAL A 20 32.79 51.61 47.37
C VAL A 20 32.79 52.05 45.89
N GLU A 21 32.83 53.37 45.71
CA GLU A 21 33.14 54.09 44.47
C GLU A 21 34.63 53.90 44.12
N GLU A 22 34.94 53.61 42.85
CA GLU A 22 36.27 53.81 42.27
C GLU A 22 36.22 54.96 41.26
N GLU A 23 37.11 55.92 41.50
CA GLU A 23 37.29 57.20 40.80
C GLU A 23 38.15 57.03 39.53
N PRO A 24 37.85 57.71 38.41
CA PRO A 24 38.65 57.61 37.19
C PRO A 24 39.82 58.61 37.14
N GLU A 25 41.02 58.13 36.77
CA GLU A 25 42.21 58.95 36.54
C GLU A 25 42.08 59.85 35.30
N ALA A 26 42.56 61.10 35.47
CA ALA A 26 42.58 62.15 34.47
C ALA A 26 43.72 62.02 33.45
N THR A 27 43.46 62.43 32.20
CA THR A 27 44.49 62.61 31.15
C THR A 27 44.56 64.11 30.76
N PRO A 28 45.76 64.70 30.56
CA PRO A 28 45.98 66.14 30.70
C PRO A 28 45.63 67.00 29.47
N THR A 29 45.16 68.22 29.78
CA THR A 29 44.92 69.36 28.89
C THR A 29 46.24 69.96 28.39
N VAL A 30 46.42 70.04 27.06
CA VAL A 30 47.51 70.80 26.43
C VAL A 30 46.98 72.17 25.99
N THR A 31 47.53 73.23 26.57
CA THR A 31 47.29 74.62 26.19
C THR A 31 48.21 75.00 25.04
N VAL A 32 47.65 75.47 23.91
CA VAL A 32 48.44 76.06 22.81
C VAL A 32 48.19 77.56 22.77
N THR A 33 49.28 78.32 22.88
CA THR A 33 49.37 79.77 22.84
C THR A 33 49.14 80.33 21.42
N ALA A 34 48.33 81.38 21.31
CA ALA A 34 48.02 82.08 20.07
C ALA A 34 49.19 82.96 19.57
N VAL A 35 49.44 82.93 18.25
CA VAL A 35 50.36 83.84 17.52
C VAL A 35 49.51 84.71 16.58
N PRO A 36 49.78 86.03 16.45
CA PRO A 36 48.97 86.94 15.63
C PRO A 36 49.24 86.80 14.11
N PRO A 37 48.28 87.22 13.26
CA PRO A 37 48.28 86.90 11.82
C PRO A 37 49.22 87.80 10.99
N THR A 38 49.89 87.21 10.00
CA THR A 38 50.56 87.93 8.90
C THR A 38 49.74 87.76 7.62
N ASN A 39 49.18 88.86 7.11
CA ASN A 39 48.39 88.88 5.87
C ASN A 39 49.30 88.78 4.64
N THR A 40 49.15 87.72 3.85
CA THR A 40 49.61 87.64 2.47
C THR A 40 48.44 87.09 1.62
N PRO A 41 48.02 87.75 0.53
CA PRO A 41 46.87 87.32 -0.25
C PRO A 41 47.17 86.03 -1.02
N ILE A 42 46.48 84.95 -0.66
CA ILE A 42 46.49 83.66 -1.35
C ILE A 42 45.29 83.63 -2.32
N PRO A 43 45.46 83.19 -3.59
CA PRO A 43 44.39 83.17 -4.58
C PRO A 43 43.20 82.31 -4.13
N GLU A 44 42.00 82.79 -4.42
CA GLU A 44 40.71 82.17 -4.13
C GLU A 44 40.63 80.74 -4.71
N PRO A 45 40.55 79.67 -3.88
CA PRO A 45 40.37 78.32 -4.40
C PRO A 45 38.95 78.17 -4.93
N THR A 46 38.83 77.87 -6.21
CA THR A 46 37.58 77.44 -6.83
C THR A 46 37.02 76.24 -6.08
N VAL A 47 35.85 76.41 -5.45
CA VAL A 47 35.05 75.30 -4.89
C VAL A 47 34.68 74.34 -6.02
N THR A 48 35.43 73.25 -6.13
CA THR A 48 35.00 72.08 -6.88
C THR A 48 34.14 71.26 -5.92
N SER A 49 32.84 71.11 -6.21
CA SER A 49 31.99 70.21 -5.44
C SER A 49 32.58 68.80 -5.50
N THR A 50 32.97 68.24 -4.36
CA THR A 50 33.19 66.79 -4.23
C THR A 50 31.92 66.10 -4.71
N PRO A 51 31.97 65.18 -5.71
CA PRO A 51 30.78 64.43 -6.08
C PRO A 51 30.29 63.71 -4.83
N ARG A 52 28.99 63.84 -4.53
CA ARG A 52 28.30 62.98 -3.54
C ARG A 52 28.64 61.53 -3.92
N PRO A 53 29.10 60.67 -2.99
CA PRO A 53 29.30 59.27 -3.32
C PRO A 53 28.01 58.74 -3.93
N THR A 54 28.08 58.24 -5.16
CA THR A 54 27.00 57.47 -5.75
C THR A 54 26.85 56.25 -4.86
N ALA A 55 25.69 56.09 -4.21
CA ALA A 55 25.38 54.86 -3.51
C ALA A 55 25.47 53.73 -4.53
N THR A 56 26.35 52.75 -4.30
CA THR A 56 26.31 51.50 -5.05
C THR A 56 24.92 50.90 -4.81
N PRO A 57 24.12 50.62 -5.85
CA PRO A 57 22.87 49.90 -5.64
C PRO A 57 23.21 48.55 -5.00
N PHE A 58 22.66 48.29 -3.82
CA PHE A 58 22.75 46.97 -3.22
C PHE A 58 21.74 46.08 -3.96
N ALA A 59 22.26 45.05 -4.63
CA ALA A 59 21.45 44.00 -5.25
C ALA A 59 20.79 43.17 -4.14
N PRO A 60 19.51 42.75 -4.31
CA PRO A 60 18.90 41.71 -3.49
C PRO A 60 19.81 40.49 -3.28
N THR A 61 19.89 40.02 -2.04
CA THR A 61 20.75 38.88 -1.66
C THR A 61 20.05 38.04 -0.60
N VAL A 62 20.30 36.73 -0.64
CA VAL A 62 19.94 35.77 0.40
C VAL A 62 21.20 34.98 0.74
N VAL A 63 21.44 34.79 2.03
CA VAL A 63 22.56 34.00 2.54
C VAL A 63 22.02 33.07 3.61
N VAL A 64 22.30 31.78 3.46
CA VAL A 64 21.92 30.73 4.39
C VAL A 64 23.07 29.76 4.56
N ALA A 65 23.26 29.29 5.78
CA ALA A 65 24.28 28.29 6.12
C ALA A 65 23.64 26.91 6.27
N ASP A 66 24.47 25.88 6.05
CA ASP A 66 24.14 24.50 6.42
C ASP A 66 23.74 24.43 7.89
N GLN A 67 22.66 23.73 8.19
CA GLN A 67 22.10 23.69 9.53
C GLN A 67 21.37 22.39 9.83
N THR A 68 21.06 22.19 11.10
CA THR A 68 20.29 21.04 11.58
C THR A 68 18.83 21.44 11.75
N LEU A 69 17.91 20.66 11.20
CA LEU A 69 16.49 20.78 11.49
C LEU A 69 16.13 19.91 12.68
N THR A 70 15.43 20.48 13.66
CA THR A 70 14.89 19.77 14.82
C THR A 70 13.37 19.68 14.77
N ASP A 71 12.76 18.93 15.69
CA ASP A 71 11.30 18.71 15.77
C ASP A 71 10.48 20.03 15.92
N ASP A 72 11.11 21.19 16.10
CA ASP A 72 10.45 22.49 16.13
C ASP A 72 10.16 23.07 14.73
N GLY A 73 10.61 22.40 13.66
CA GLY A 73 10.27 22.72 12.27
C GLY A 73 10.83 24.06 11.80
N LYS A 74 11.95 24.53 12.35
CA LYS A 74 12.45 25.89 12.09
C LYS A 74 13.83 25.91 11.45
N LEU A 75 13.91 26.58 10.30
CA LEU A 75 15.17 26.92 9.63
C LEU A 75 15.44 28.42 9.73
N ILE A 76 16.72 28.78 9.75
CA ILE A 76 17.19 30.15 9.89
C ILE A 76 17.90 30.59 8.61
N ILE A 77 17.45 31.71 8.05
CA ILE A 77 18.17 32.43 6.99
C ILE A 77 19.07 33.48 7.66
N GLU A 78 20.37 33.38 7.43
CA GLU A 78 21.39 34.21 8.09
C GLU A 78 21.17 35.69 7.76
N SER A 79 21.02 36.01 6.48
CA SER A 79 20.71 37.36 6.07
C SER A 79 19.99 37.44 4.74
N VAL A 80 19.13 38.46 4.63
CA VAL A 80 18.45 38.83 3.40
C VAL A 80 18.55 40.34 3.21
N PHE A 81 18.84 40.77 1.99
CA PHE A 81 18.65 42.14 1.57
C PHE A 81 17.59 42.19 0.48
N MET A 82 16.58 43.03 0.68
CA MET A 82 15.49 43.26 -0.28
C MET A 82 15.39 44.74 -0.61
N THR A 83 15.20 45.09 -1.88
CA THR A 83 14.98 46.49 -2.29
C THR A 83 13.54 46.96 -2.05
N GLU A 84 12.60 46.02 -2.12
CA GLU A 84 11.17 46.19 -1.85
C GLU A 84 10.69 45.02 -0.98
N PRO A 85 9.58 45.13 -0.21
CA PRO A 85 9.06 43.99 0.53
C PRO A 85 8.80 42.78 -0.38
N GLY A 86 9.01 41.58 0.14
CA GLY A 86 8.78 40.34 -0.61
C GLY A 86 8.87 39.12 0.29
N TRP A 87 9.22 37.97 -0.31
CA TRP A 87 9.24 36.68 0.38
C TRP A 87 10.60 36.00 0.26
N VAL A 88 10.96 35.22 1.27
CA VAL A 88 11.93 34.13 1.13
C VAL A 88 11.14 32.84 1.08
N VAL A 89 11.43 32.02 0.08
CA VAL A 89 10.78 30.72 -0.15
C VAL A 89 11.85 29.64 -0.13
N LEU A 90 11.60 28.56 0.59
CA LEU A 90 12.43 27.37 0.62
C LEU A 90 11.86 26.35 -0.36
N PHE A 91 12.72 25.88 -1.26
CA PHE A 91 12.42 24.83 -2.21
C PHE A 91 13.17 23.56 -1.86
N ASP A 92 12.51 22.42 -2.03
CA ASP A 92 13.12 21.11 -1.92
C ASP A 92 13.96 20.76 -3.17
N ALA A 93 14.42 19.50 -3.27
CA ALA A 93 15.21 19.05 -4.40
C ALA A 93 14.39 18.88 -5.70
N ALA A 94 13.07 18.71 -5.60
CA ALA A 94 12.15 18.62 -6.74
C ALA A 94 11.73 20.01 -7.26
N GLY A 95 11.96 21.07 -6.47
CA GLY A 95 11.55 22.44 -6.78
C GLY A 95 10.17 22.79 -6.25
N GLU A 96 9.65 22.04 -5.28
CA GLU A 96 8.42 22.33 -4.55
C GLU A 96 8.69 23.27 -3.38
N ALA A 97 7.80 24.24 -3.14
CA ALA A 97 7.93 25.20 -2.06
C ALA A 97 7.45 24.60 -0.73
N ILE A 98 8.36 24.37 0.21
CA ILE A 98 8.09 23.68 1.49
C ILE A 98 8.02 24.62 2.71
N GLY A 99 8.29 25.91 2.50
CA GLY A 99 8.18 26.92 3.55
C GLY A 99 8.46 28.32 3.01
N TYR A 100 7.86 29.33 3.62
CA TYR A 100 8.05 30.72 3.20
C TYR A 100 7.85 31.69 4.35
N THR A 101 8.41 32.89 4.22
CA THR A 101 8.17 33.98 5.16
C THR A 101 8.33 35.35 4.51
N GLY A 102 7.56 36.32 4.99
CA GLY A 102 7.60 37.69 4.49
C GLY A 102 8.82 38.43 5.03
N VAL A 103 9.50 39.18 4.15
CA VAL A 103 10.70 39.96 4.48
C VAL A 103 10.50 41.42 4.06
N PRO A 104 10.68 42.39 4.97
CA PRO A 104 10.57 43.81 4.62
C PRO A 104 11.74 44.27 3.74
N ALA A 105 11.55 45.40 3.05
CA ALA A 105 12.65 46.08 2.37
C ALA A 105 13.78 46.49 3.34
N GLY A 106 15.02 46.41 2.88
CA GLY A 106 16.23 46.61 3.67
C GLY A 106 16.90 45.31 4.05
N SER A 107 17.78 45.36 5.06
CA SER A 107 18.47 44.18 5.59
C SER A 107 17.67 43.53 6.71
N SER A 108 17.51 42.21 6.62
CA SER A 108 16.96 41.35 7.66
C SER A 108 17.97 40.25 8.01
N GLN A 109 18.02 39.81 9.26
CA GLN A 109 18.94 38.78 9.77
C GLN A 109 18.19 37.80 10.67
N ASP A 110 18.73 36.59 10.82
CA ASP A 110 18.18 35.53 11.68
C ASP A 110 16.70 35.25 11.41
N ILE A 111 16.32 35.25 10.14
CA ILE A 111 14.93 35.12 9.70
C ILE A 111 14.53 33.66 9.87
N LYS A 112 13.46 33.41 10.62
CA LYS A 112 12.94 32.05 10.85
C LYS A 112 11.89 31.71 9.81
N ILE A 113 12.03 30.53 9.22
CA ILE A 113 11.05 29.92 8.32
C ILE A 113 10.57 28.63 8.97
N GLU A 114 9.25 28.49 9.08
CA GLU A 114 8.62 27.25 9.53
C GLU A 114 8.45 26.32 8.32
N VAL A 115 8.82 25.06 8.49
CA VAL A 115 8.73 23.97 7.49
C VAL A 115 8.14 22.74 8.17
N ASP A 116 7.42 21.91 7.42
CA ASP A 116 7.10 20.56 7.87
C ASP A 116 8.35 19.68 7.74
N PRO A 117 8.86 19.07 8.84
CA PRO A 117 10.00 18.16 8.75
C PRO A 117 9.81 16.97 7.80
N LEU A 118 8.57 16.55 7.52
CA LEU A 118 8.28 15.46 6.59
C LEU A 118 8.49 15.86 5.13
N ASP A 119 8.39 17.15 4.80
CA ASP A 119 8.58 17.68 3.45
C ASP A 119 10.04 18.05 3.14
N VAL A 120 10.92 18.02 4.14
CA VAL A 120 12.30 18.50 4.01
C VAL A 120 13.23 17.42 3.43
N THR A 121 14.00 17.79 2.41
CA THR A 121 15.09 16.99 1.82
C THR A 121 16.46 17.39 2.38
N GLU A 122 17.50 16.59 2.10
CA GLU A 122 18.88 16.89 2.56
C GLU A 122 19.47 18.20 1.98
N THR A 123 18.92 18.69 0.87
CA THR A 123 19.38 19.91 0.21
C THR A 123 18.19 20.79 -0.15
N LEU A 124 18.20 22.02 0.34
CA LEU A 124 17.18 23.02 0.07
C LEU A 124 17.75 24.22 -0.67
N THR A 125 16.90 24.93 -1.41
CA THR A 125 17.23 26.20 -2.06
C THR A 125 16.36 27.31 -1.50
N ALA A 126 16.98 28.34 -0.91
CA ALA A 126 16.30 29.57 -0.55
C ALA A 126 16.27 30.49 -1.78
N ALA A 127 15.09 30.99 -2.14
CA ALA A 127 14.91 31.95 -3.22
C ALA A 127 14.14 33.18 -2.76
N LEU A 128 14.49 34.35 -3.30
CA LEU A 128 13.74 35.57 -3.08
C LEU A 128 12.60 35.70 -4.10
N HIS A 129 11.42 36.06 -3.61
CA HIS A 129 10.21 36.30 -4.42
C HIS A 129 9.72 37.72 -4.20
N GLN A 130 9.07 38.28 -5.22
CA GLN A 130 8.35 39.54 -5.10
C GLN A 130 7.00 39.29 -4.40
N ASP A 131 6.54 40.24 -3.59
CA ASP A 131 5.16 40.28 -3.10
C ASP A 131 4.34 41.09 -4.11
N THR A 132 3.83 40.41 -5.14
CA THR A 132 2.94 41.05 -6.12
C THR A 132 1.56 40.44 -6.03
N GLY A 133 0.52 41.28 -6.07
CA GLY A 133 -0.83 40.85 -5.73
C GLY A 133 -1.32 41.48 -4.43
N GLN A 134 -1.92 40.68 -3.54
CA GLN A 134 -2.37 41.18 -2.25
C GLN A 134 -1.20 41.26 -1.26
N ILE A 135 -0.74 42.50 -0.99
CA ILE A 135 0.34 42.79 -0.04
C ILE A 135 0.23 41.96 1.24
N GLY A 136 1.28 41.19 1.54
CA GLY A 136 1.42 40.36 2.73
C GLY A 136 0.71 39.00 2.66
N THR A 137 0.21 38.58 1.49
CA THR A 137 -0.33 37.24 1.24
C THR A 137 0.54 36.53 0.22
N PHE A 138 1.11 35.38 0.57
CA PHE A 138 1.93 34.61 -0.35
C PHE A 138 1.06 33.83 -1.36
N ALA A 139 1.40 33.91 -2.65
CA ALA A 139 0.68 33.28 -3.75
C ALA A 139 1.62 32.84 -4.90
N PHE A 140 2.28 31.69 -4.75
CA PHE A 140 3.12 31.06 -5.78
C PHE A 140 2.44 29.79 -6.33
N PRO A 141 2.53 29.49 -7.65
CA PRO A 141 3.33 30.15 -8.69
C PRO A 141 2.68 31.36 -9.38
N ASP A 142 1.53 31.81 -8.92
CA ASP A 142 0.70 32.78 -9.64
C ASP A 142 1.14 34.25 -9.49
N GLU A 143 0.90 34.87 -8.34
CA GLU A 143 1.08 36.31 -8.15
C GLU A 143 2.46 36.67 -7.58
N ASP A 144 3.16 35.75 -6.91
CA ASP A 144 4.48 36.01 -6.31
C ASP A 144 5.62 35.30 -7.06
N PRO A 145 6.02 35.78 -8.24
CA PRO A 145 7.10 35.17 -9.00
C PRO A 145 8.46 35.37 -8.30
N PRO A 146 9.45 34.50 -8.61
CA PRO A 146 10.83 34.72 -8.19
C PRO A 146 11.32 36.12 -8.58
N LEU A 147 12.09 36.74 -7.70
CA LEU A 147 12.65 38.07 -7.88
C LEU A 147 13.70 38.04 -9.00
N ALA A 148 13.31 38.34 -10.24
CA ALA A 148 14.25 38.38 -11.36
C ALA A 148 15.07 39.68 -11.38
N GLU A 149 16.32 39.62 -10.91
CA GLU A 149 17.34 40.65 -11.18
C GLU A 149 18.35 40.06 -12.19
N ASP A 150 18.57 40.72 -13.32
CA ASP A 150 19.49 40.24 -14.40
C ASP A 150 19.29 38.75 -14.81
N ASP A 151 18.04 38.36 -15.08
CA ASP A 151 17.60 37.04 -15.58
C ASP A 151 17.78 35.83 -14.63
N ARG A 152 18.18 36.01 -13.35
CA ARG A 152 18.17 34.91 -12.35
C ARG A 152 17.78 35.39 -10.95
N PRO A 153 16.90 34.68 -10.23
CA PRO A 153 16.59 35.05 -8.86
C PRO A 153 17.80 34.87 -7.93
N PRO A 154 18.03 35.79 -6.98
CA PRO A 154 18.97 35.55 -5.88
C PRO A 154 18.55 34.29 -5.14
N THR A 155 19.41 33.30 -5.20
CA THR A 155 19.20 31.97 -4.62
C THR A 155 20.45 31.57 -3.86
N ASP A 156 20.25 30.80 -2.80
CA ASP A 156 21.34 30.18 -2.06
C ASP A 156 20.92 28.76 -1.65
N THR A 157 21.81 27.80 -1.86
CA THR A 157 21.55 26.37 -1.64
C THR A 157 22.36 25.91 -0.45
N PHE A 158 21.73 25.16 0.44
CA PHE A 158 22.34 24.71 1.69
C PHE A 158 21.91 23.28 2.02
N ASN A 159 22.73 22.61 2.82
CA ASN A 159 22.43 21.27 3.32
C ASN A 159 21.69 21.34 4.64
N VAL A 160 20.71 20.45 4.81
CA VAL A 160 19.98 20.27 6.06
C VAL A 160 20.33 18.90 6.63
N THR A 161 20.83 18.87 7.86
CA THR A 161 20.93 17.64 8.64
C THR A 161 19.63 17.45 9.42
N LEU A 162 18.89 16.39 9.15
CA LEU A 162 17.66 16.07 9.88
C LEU A 162 17.98 15.44 11.23
N ASP A 163 17.64 16.12 12.33
CA ASP A 163 17.63 15.59 13.70
C ASP A 163 16.20 15.65 14.22
N VAL A 164 15.31 14.93 13.52
CA VAL A 164 13.86 14.88 13.77
C VAL A 164 13.38 13.45 13.91
N THR A 165 12.25 13.29 14.58
CA THR A 165 11.58 12.00 14.71
C THR A 165 10.76 11.72 13.45
N LEU A 166 11.29 10.88 12.56
CA LEU A 166 10.58 10.48 11.33
C LEU A 166 9.68 9.26 11.56
N PRO A 167 8.52 9.19 10.88
CA PRO A 167 7.70 7.99 10.88
C PRO A 167 8.46 6.82 10.27
N ALA A 168 8.17 5.60 10.75
CA ALA A 168 8.83 4.39 10.28
C ALA A 168 7.91 3.18 10.43
N VAL A 169 8.08 2.22 9.53
CA VAL A 169 7.53 0.87 9.65
C VAL A 169 8.69 -0.09 9.42
N VAL A 170 8.80 -1.11 10.27
CA VAL A 170 9.85 -2.13 10.18
C VAL A 170 9.24 -3.50 10.42
N ALA A 171 9.47 -4.40 9.48
CA ALA A 171 9.09 -5.80 9.52
C ALA A 171 10.32 -6.69 9.31
N ALA A 172 10.24 -7.92 9.80
CA ALA A 172 11.20 -8.95 9.49
C ALA A 172 10.52 -10.08 8.73
N ASP A 173 11.31 -10.83 7.96
CA ASP A 173 10.85 -12.06 7.34
C ASP A 173 10.28 -13.01 8.41
N GLN A 174 9.11 -13.59 8.13
CA GLN A 174 8.39 -14.35 9.14
C GLN A 174 7.56 -15.50 8.56
N THR A 175 7.05 -16.38 9.43
CA THR A 175 6.05 -17.38 9.05
C THR A 175 4.69 -16.90 9.52
N VAL A 176 3.72 -16.90 8.61
CA VAL A 176 2.32 -16.60 8.93
C VAL A 176 1.59 -17.91 9.22
N GLY A 177 0.87 -17.95 10.33
CA GLY A 177 0.03 -19.11 10.70
C GLY A 177 -1.32 -19.09 9.99
N GLU A 178 -2.11 -20.15 10.17
CA GLU A 178 -3.51 -20.18 9.68
C GLU A 178 -4.39 -19.10 10.32
N ASP A 179 -3.94 -18.51 11.44
CA ASP A 179 -4.55 -17.36 12.11
C ASP A 179 -4.33 -16.03 11.36
N GLY A 180 -3.48 -16.01 10.33
CA GLY A 180 -3.30 -14.86 9.46
C GLY A 180 -2.68 -13.65 10.16
N LEU A 181 -1.82 -13.85 11.16
CA LEU A 181 -1.24 -12.73 11.91
C LEU A 181 0.15 -12.37 11.38
N VAL A 182 0.32 -11.12 10.95
CA VAL A 182 1.61 -10.49 10.64
C VAL A 182 2.08 -9.67 11.83
N ARG A 183 3.39 -9.70 12.12
CA ARG A 183 4.01 -8.89 13.18
C ARG A 183 5.00 -7.89 12.60
N LEU A 184 4.85 -6.63 12.95
CA LEU A 184 5.79 -5.57 12.64
C LEU A 184 6.64 -5.29 13.88
N GLU A 185 7.96 -5.29 13.72
CA GLU A 185 8.89 -5.10 14.83
C GLU A 185 8.71 -3.72 15.46
N VAL A 186 8.65 -2.70 14.61
CA VAL A 186 8.51 -1.29 14.99
C VAL A 186 7.55 -0.60 14.03
N VAL A 187 6.62 0.17 14.60
CA VAL A 187 5.88 1.21 13.89
C VAL A 187 6.01 2.49 14.69
N LEU A 188 6.52 3.54 14.07
CA LEU A 188 6.56 4.89 14.62
C LEU A 188 5.63 5.77 13.81
N ALA A 189 4.52 6.16 14.42
CA ALA A 189 3.55 7.07 13.84
C ALA A 189 3.74 8.46 14.49
N VAL A 190 3.96 9.50 13.69
CA VAL A 190 4.07 10.88 14.21
C VAL A 190 2.69 11.48 14.49
N GLU A 191 1.68 11.05 13.73
CA GLU A 191 0.26 11.34 13.92
C GLU A 191 -0.55 10.03 13.95
N PRO A 192 -1.79 10.02 14.48
CA PRO A 192 -2.66 8.86 14.38
C PRO A 192 -2.95 8.49 12.92
N GLY A 193 -2.98 7.20 12.63
CA GLY A 193 -3.12 6.72 11.25
C GLY A 193 -3.35 5.22 11.17
N TRP A 194 -3.12 4.67 9.98
CA TRP A 194 -3.33 3.26 9.66
C TRP A 194 -2.04 2.59 9.25
N VAL A 195 -1.80 1.40 9.78
CA VAL A 195 -0.83 0.48 9.21
C VAL A 195 -1.60 -0.51 8.33
N VAL A 196 -1.23 -0.58 7.06
CA VAL A 196 -1.91 -1.42 6.07
C VAL A 196 -0.90 -2.41 5.49
N ILE A 197 -1.29 -3.69 5.45
CA ILE A 197 -0.50 -4.75 4.82
C ILE A 197 -1.09 -5.01 3.43
N HIS A 198 -0.24 -4.92 2.43
CA HIS A 198 -0.56 -5.20 1.03
C HIS A 198 0.13 -6.48 0.58
N ALA A 199 -0.52 -7.20 -0.34
CA ALA A 199 0.18 -8.14 -1.20
C ALA A 199 1.15 -7.38 -2.12
N THR A 200 2.28 -7.98 -2.47
CA THR A 200 3.21 -7.46 -3.47
C THR A 200 3.50 -8.50 -4.53
N ASP A 201 3.59 -8.02 -5.77
CA ASP A 201 3.98 -8.84 -6.92
C ASP A 201 5.00 -8.05 -7.74
N ASP A 202 6.21 -8.61 -7.89
CA ASP A 202 7.35 -7.97 -8.55
C ASP A 202 7.60 -6.51 -8.09
N GLY A 203 7.50 -6.25 -6.79
CA GLY A 203 7.66 -4.92 -6.19
C GLY A 203 6.49 -3.94 -6.42
N THR A 204 5.42 -4.38 -7.07
CA THR A 204 4.19 -3.59 -7.23
C THR A 204 3.29 -3.80 -6.01
N ILE A 205 2.78 -2.70 -5.45
CA ILE A 205 1.82 -2.74 -4.34
C ILE A 205 0.45 -3.20 -4.86
N GLY A 206 -0.01 -4.34 -4.36
CA GLY A 206 -1.26 -4.98 -4.73
C GLY A 206 -2.40 -4.69 -3.75
N THR A 207 -3.29 -5.68 -3.63
CA THR A 207 -4.50 -5.57 -2.81
C THR A 207 -4.20 -5.42 -1.31
N VAL A 208 -5.12 -4.78 -0.59
CA VAL A 208 -5.08 -4.67 0.87
C VAL A 208 -5.47 -6.02 1.47
N LEU A 209 -4.59 -6.59 2.31
CA LEU A 209 -4.83 -7.85 2.99
C LEU A 209 -5.37 -7.65 4.41
N GLY A 210 -5.00 -6.55 5.06
CA GLY A 210 -5.40 -6.23 6.42
C GLY A 210 -4.86 -4.90 6.89
N SER A 211 -5.46 -4.35 7.95
CA SER A 211 -5.06 -3.06 8.50
C SER A 211 -5.33 -2.96 9.99
N VAL A 212 -4.63 -2.03 10.64
CA VAL A 212 -4.85 -1.66 12.04
C VAL A 212 -4.63 -0.17 12.24
N PHE A 213 -5.50 0.46 13.04
CA PHE A 213 -5.34 1.85 13.44
C PHE A 213 -4.29 1.96 14.54
N VAL A 214 -3.39 2.93 14.43
CA VAL A 214 -2.35 3.23 15.42
C VAL A 214 -2.49 4.67 15.88
N GLU A 215 -2.39 4.88 17.20
CA GLU A 215 -2.25 6.24 17.75
C GLU A 215 -0.84 6.76 17.48
N ALA A 216 -0.62 8.07 17.57
CA ALA A 216 0.73 8.65 17.51
C ALA A 216 1.65 8.04 18.59
N GLY A 217 2.89 7.75 18.21
CA GLY A 217 3.94 7.20 19.06
C GLY A 217 4.59 5.92 18.52
N LEU A 218 5.44 5.33 19.35
CA LEU A 218 6.16 4.09 19.06
C LEU A 218 5.36 2.86 19.47
N HIS A 219 5.09 1.97 18.52
CA HIS A 219 4.47 0.67 18.70
C HIS A 219 5.50 -0.42 18.41
N ASN A 220 5.63 -1.40 19.32
CA ASN A 220 6.55 -2.52 19.15
C ASN A 220 5.76 -3.82 19.02
N ASN A 221 6.20 -4.72 18.14
CA ASN A 221 5.53 -5.99 17.87
C ASN A 221 4.04 -5.81 17.52
N LEU A 222 3.72 -4.81 16.71
CA LEU A 222 2.36 -4.53 16.27
C LEU A 222 1.85 -5.73 15.47
N VAL A 223 0.67 -6.21 15.81
CA VAL A 223 0.05 -7.36 15.14
C VAL A 223 -1.01 -6.86 14.18
N VAL A 224 -0.92 -7.27 12.93
CA VAL A 224 -1.92 -6.96 11.90
C VAL A 224 -2.55 -8.27 11.42
N PRO A 225 -3.87 -8.48 11.61
CA PRO A 225 -4.56 -9.61 11.01
C PRO A 225 -4.72 -9.38 9.50
N ILE A 226 -4.42 -10.40 8.71
CA ILE A 226 -4.49 -10.37 7.24
C ILE A 226 -5.31 -11.52 6.68
N GLN A 227 -5.88 -11.30 5.49
CA GLN A 227 -6.48 -12.34 4.67
C GLN A 227 -5.38 -13.15 3.97
N TRP A 228 -4.69 -14.02 4.71
CA TRP A 228 -3.48 -14.71 4.22
C TRP A 228 -3.70 -15.58 2.97
N ARG A 229 -4.94 -16.00 2.67
CA ARG A 229 -5.26 -16.78 1.46
C ARG A 229 -5.22 -15.96 0.17
N GLU A 230 -5.19 -14.64 0.30
CA GLU A 230 -5.03 -13.67 -0.80
C GLU A 230 -3.62 -13.07 -0.80
N ALA A 231 -2.77 -13.48 0.15
CA ALA A 231 -1.43 -12.97 0.32
C ALA A 231 -0.46 -13.56 -0.71
N THR A 232 0.57 -12.79 -1.00
CA THR A 232 1.76 -13.18 -1.76
C THR A 232 2.92 -13.50 -0.81
N PRO A 233 3.95 -14.23 -1.26
CA PRO A 233 5.14 -14.51 -0.45
C PRO A 233 5.92 -13.27 -0.02
N GLU A 234 5.87 -12.19 -0.80
CA GLU A 234 6.37 -10.87 -0.40
C GLU A 234 5.17 -9.99 -0.03
N LEU A 235 5.28 -9.24 1.06
CA LEU A 235 4.28 -8.30 1.54
C LEU A 235 4.88 -6.90 1.72
N ALA A 236 4.03 -5.88 1.67
CA ALA A 236 4.38 -4.51 2.01
C ALA A 236 3.57 -4.02 3.21
N ALA A 237 4.25 -3.42 4.19
CA ALA A 237 3.62 -2.67 5.26
C ALA A 237 3.78 -1.18 5.00
N ILE A 238 2.66 -0.46 4.87
CA ILE A 238 2.62 0.98 4.55
C ILE A 238 1.91 1.71 5.68
N LEU A 239 2.46 2.85 6.10
CA LEU A 239 1.80 3.78 7.00
C LEU A 239 0.94 4.77 6.21
N TYR A 240 -0.32 4.91 6.59
CA TYR A 240 -1.32 5.80 6.01
C TYR A 240 -1.83 6.80 7.05
N GLU A 241 -2.22 7.97 6.57
CA GLU A 241 -2.91 9.01 7.34
C GLU A 241 -4.39 8.63 7.58
N ASP A 242 -5.06 9.29 8.54
CA ASP A 242 -6.51 9.14 8.83
C ASP A 242 -7.25 10.42 8.40
N ASN A 243 -7.13 10.77 7.13
CA ASN A 243 -7.69 12.01 6.55
C ASN A 243 -9.17 11.89 6.18
N GLY A 244 -9.64 10.65 5.99
CA GLY A 244 -11.02 10.36 5.67
C GLY A 244 -11.94 10.42 6.89
N ARG A 245 -12.84 9.45 6.98
CA ARG A 245 -13.72 9.32 8.15
C ARG A 245 -12.89 8.83 9.32
N SER A 246 -12.70 9.69 10.31
CA SER A 246 -11.85 9.38 11.46
C SER A 246 -12.07 7.96 12.00
N ARG A 247 -10.97 7.21 12.12
CA ARG A 247 -10.90 5.82 12.55
C ARG A 247 -11.68 4.87 11.66
N ARG A 248 -11.75 5.16 10.37
CA ARG A 248 -12.22 4.24 9.35
C ARG A 248 -11.32 4.36 8.12
N LEU A 249 -10.62 3.25 7.83
CA LEU A 249 -9.80 3.16 6.64
C LEU A 249 -10.63 3.38 5.37
N ASP A 250 -10.24 4.38 4.59
CA ASP A 250 -10.90 4.85 3.38
C ASP A 250 -9.97 4.69 2.16
N LEU A 251 -9.75 3.43 1.74
CA LEU A 251 -8.97 3.05 0.55
C LEU A 251 -9.81 2.39 -0.56
N PRO A 252 -9.56 2.71 -1.84
CA PRO A 252 -8.81 3.90 -2.30
C PRO A 252 -9.61 5.18 -1.97
N GLY A 253 -8.94 6.28 -1.63
CA GLY A 253 -9.65 7.49 -1.25
C GLY A 253 -8.80 8.48 -0.46
N ASP A 254 -9.40 9.00 0.60
CA ASP A 254 -8.90 10.15 1.37
C ASP A 254 -7.69 9.80 2.24
N ASP A 255 -7.57 8.55 2.69
CA ASP A 255 -6.41 8.10 3.48
C ASP A 255 -5.20 7.90 2.54
N LEU A 256 -4.27 8.86 2.61
CA LEU A 256 -3.06 8.86 1.79
C LEU A 256 -1.89 8.19 2.53
N PRO A 257 -0.93 7.58 1.81
CA PRO A 257 0.30 7.11 2.44
C PRO A 257 1.05 8.27 3.10
N VAL A 258 1.58 8.05 4.29
CA VAL A 258 2.49 9.01 4.94
C VAL A 258 3.75 9.13 4.10
N LEU A 259 4.16 10.35 3.81
CA LEU A 259 5.35 10.65 3.00
C LEU A 259 6.48 11.22 3.86
N VAL A 260 7.73 10.89 3.52
CA VAL A 260 8.95 11.49 4.04
C VAL A 260 9.82 11.86 2.84
N GLY A 261 10.08 13.14 2.64
CA GLY A 261 10.79 13.66 1.46
C GLY A 261 10.13 13.20 0.15
N GLY A 262 8.79 13.20 0.12
CA GLY A 262 7.97 12.74 -1.02
C GLY A 262 7.94 11.23 -1.25
N SER A 263 8.58 10.42 -0.41
CA SER A 263 8.58 8.95 -0.52
C SER A 263 7.70 8.31 0.56
N MET A 264 6.94 7.27 0.20
CA MET A 264 6.07 6.58 1.15
C MET A 264 6.86 5.94 2.30
N VAL A 265 6.29 5.97 3.51
CA VAL A 265 6.77 5.16 4.64
C VAL A 265 6.30 3.72 4.43
N ILE A 266 7.19 2.91 3.85
CA ILE A 266 6.95 1.52 3.48
C ILE A 266 8.12 0.64 3.91
N ASP A 267 7.82 -0.61 4.28
CA ASP A 267 8.79 -1.69 4.38
C ASP A 267 8.25 -2.95 3.70
N THR A 268 9.12 -3.67 2.98
CA THR A 268 8.78 -4.94 2.31
C THR A 268 9.50 -6.10 2.97
N PHE A 269 8.81 -7.23 3.10
CA PHE A 269 9.33 -8.40 3.81
C PHE A 269 8.72 -9.69 3.27
N ASN A 270 9.44 -10.80 3.43
CA ASN A 270 8.99 -12.10 2.97
C ASN A 270 8.21 -12.83 4.07
N VAL A 271 7.20 -13.58 3.65
CA VAL A 271 6.40 -14.46 4.50
C VAL A 271 6.40 -15.88 3.97
N ALA A 272 6.57 -16.84 4.86
CA ALA A 272 6.18 -18.22 4.61
C ALA A 272 4.71 -18.38 5.00
N LEU A 273 3.84 -18.60 4.02
CA LEU A 273 2.41 -18.78 4.19
C LEU A 273 2.07 -20.22 4.61
N PRO A 274 0.91 -20.45 5.24
CA PRO A 274 0.41 -21.81 5.43
C PRO A 274 0.26 -22.54 4.09
N LEU A 275 0.53 -23.85 4.08
CA LEU A 275 0.21 -24.67 2.91
C LEU A 275 -1.32 -24.72 2.74
N ASP A 276 -1.80 -24.44 1.53
CA ASP A 276 -3.20 -24.55 1.16
C ASP A 276 -3.30 -25.25 -0.19
N ILE A 277 -4.11 -26.29 -0.28
CA ILE A 277 -4.45 -26.96 -1.54
C ILE A 277 -5.96 -27.11 -1.57
N VAL A 278 -6.58 -26.50 -2.57
CA VAL A 278 -8.01 -26.61 -2.82
C VAL A 278 -8.19 -27.41 -4.10
N VAL A 279 -8.89 -28.53 -3.98
CA VAL A 279 -9.26 -29.39 -5.11
C VAL A 279 -10.69 -29.86 -4.90
N TYR A 280 -11.49 -29.87 -5.97
CA TYR A 280 -12.82 -30.44 -5.94
C TYR A 280 -12.79 -31.90 -6.35
N ASP A 281 -13.75 -32.67 -5.82
CA ASP A 281 -14.07 -33.97 -6.41
C ASP A 281 -14.52 -33.74 -7.85
N GLN A 282 -13.90 -34.44 -8.80
CA GLN A 282 -14.04 -34.17 -10.23
C GLN A 282 -13.80 -35.43 -11.05
N PRO A 283 -14.46 -35.62 -12.20
CA PRO A 283 -14.05 -36.65 -13.13
C PRO A 283 -12.68 -36.34 -13.73
N VAL A 284 -11.94 -37.37 -14.11
CA VAL A 284 -10.76 -37.21 -14.98
C VAL A 284 -11.25 -37.09 -16.41
N VAL A 285 -10.93 -35.98 -17.06
CA VAL A 285 -11.32 -35.69 -18.45
C VAL A 285 -10.06 -35.52 -19.27
N ASP A 286 -9.97 -36.23 -20.39
CA ASP A 286 -8.81 -36.21 -21.30
C ASP A 286 -7.45 -36.38 -20.60
N GLY A 287 -7.41 -37.25 -19.58
CA GLY A 287 -6.20 -37.55 -18.82
C GLY A 287 -5.72 -36.41 -17.94
N THR A 288 -6.60 -35.49 -17.56
CA THR A 288 -6.28 -34.33 -16.72
C THR A 288 -7.19 -34.19 -15.51
N ILE A 289 -6.66 -33.53 -14.48
CA ILE A 289 -7.41 -32.97 -13.35
C ILE A 289 -7.04 -31.50 -13.19
N THR A 290 -7.86 -30.74 -12.47
CA THR A 290 -7.56 -29.35 -12.10
C THR A 290 -7.53 -29.20 -10.58
N VAL A 291 -6.45 -28.60 -10.07
CA VAL A 291 -6.35 -28.16 -8.68
C VAL A 291 -6.72 -26.67 -8.65
N GLU A 292 -7.73 -26.29 -7.86
CA GLU A 292 -8.30 -24.94 -7.88
C GLU A 292 -7.30 -23.90 -7.41
N ARG A 293 -6.60 -24.19 -6.32
CA ARG A 293 -5.59 -23.31 -5.76
C ARG A 293 -4.54 -24.09 -5.00
N ILE A 294 -3.30 -23.65 -5.10
CA ILE A 294 -2.16 -24.15 -4.33
C ILE A 294 -1.35 -22.95 -3.85
N ILE A 295 -1.04 -22.89 -2.54
CA ILE A 295 -0.07 -21.93 -1.98
C ILE A 295 1.24 -22.68 -1.75
N SER A 296 2.29 -22.27 -2.46
CA SER A 296 3.63 -22.84 -2.40
C SER A 296 4.62 -21.79 -1.87
N ASN A 297 5.40 -22.12 -0.83
CA ASN A 297 6.52 -21.28 -0.37
C ASN A 297 7.81 -21.65 -1.11
N GLY A 298 8.03 -21.05 -2.27
CA GLY A 298 9.09 -21.33 -3.22
C GLY A 298 8.62 -22.16 -4.41
N PRO A 299 9.46 -22.31 -5.46
CA PRO A 299 9.17 -23.20 -6.58
C PRO A 299 8.93 -24.63 -6.09
N GLY A 300 8.11 -25.37 -6.83
CA GLY A 300 7.73 -26.72 -6.43
C GLY A 300 6.96 -27.47 -7.49
N HIS A 301 6.45 -28.63 -7.11
CA HIS A 301 5.54 -29.41 -7.94
C HIS A 301 4.32 -29.83 -7.13
N VAL A 302 3.15 -29.79 -7.75
CA VAL A 302 2.01 -30.59 -7.29
C VAL A 302 2.12 -31.98 -7.88
N VAL A 303 2.03 -33.01 -7.04
CA VAL A 303 2.26 -34.40 -7.44
C VAL A 303 1.06 -35.24 -7.08
N VAL A 304 0.58 -36.00 -8.07
CA VAL A 304 -0.62 -36.85 -7.97
C VAL A 304 -0.20 -38.29 -7.77
N TYR A 305 -0.73 -38.91 -6.73
CA TYR A 305 -0.52 -40.31 -6.38
C TYR A 305 -1.83 -41.08 -6.56
N PHE A 306 -1.74 -42.31 -7.08
CA PHE A 306 -2.88 -43.23 -7.04
C PHE A 306 -3.13 -43.73 -5.63
N ASP A 307 -4.34 -44.20 -5.36
CA ASP A 307 -4.73 -44.80 -4.08
C ASP A 307 -4.32 -46.28 -3.99
N ASP A 308 -3.45 -46.61 -3.04
CA ASP A 308 -3.02 -47.98 -2.69
C ASP A 308 -3.59 -48.42 -1.33
N GLY A 309 -4.91 -48.36 -1.19
CA GLY A 309 -5.60 -48.80 0.02
C GLY A 309 -5.65 -47.74 1.11
N ASP A 310 -6.25 -46.60 0.77
CA ASP A 310 -6.38 -45.38 1.59
C ASP A 310 -5.04 -44.71 1.94
N VAL A 311 -3.99 -45.05 1.19
CA VAL A 311 -2.67 -44.44 1.31
C VAL A 311 -2.09 -44.09 -0.07
N PRO A 312 -1.26 -43.03 -0.17
CA PRO A 312 -0.60 -42.68 -1.42
C PRO A 312 0.30 -43.82 -1.95
N GLY A 313 0.04 -44.23 -3.19
CA GLY A 313 0.77 -45.28 -3.91
C GLY A 313 1.92 -44.73 -4.76
N LEU A 314 1.91 -45.05 -6.06
CA LEU A 314 2.86 -44.51 -7.04
C LEU A 314 2.36 -43.19 -7.61
N ILE A 315 3.32 -42.38 -8.05
CA ILE A 315 3.07 -41.11 -8.75
C ILE A 315 2.51 -41.41 -10.15
N ILE A 316 1.44 -40.72 -10.50
CA ILE A 316 0.77 -40.84 -11.80
C ILE A 316 0.74 -39.53 -12.59
N GLY A 317 1.17 -38.43 -12.00
CA GLY A 317 1.28 -37.14 -12.67
C GLY A 317 1.89 -36.07 -11.76
N SER A 318 2.35 -34.99 -12.38
CA SER A 318 2.91 -33.83 -11.68
C SER A 318 2.78 -32.58 -12.54
N GLU A 319 2.75 -31.41 -11.92
CA GLU A 319 2.81 -30.11 -12.59
C GLU A 319 3.65 -29.13 -11.79
N ASN A 320 4.32 -28.19 -12.47
CA ASN A 320 5.18 -27.20 -11.86
C ASN A 320 4.37 -26.10 -11.15
N LEU A 321 4.92 -25.60 -10.05
CA LEU A 321 4.39 -24.51 -9.25
C LEU A 321 5.42 -23.39 -9.18
N VAL A 322 4.94 -22.16 -9.27
CA VAL A 322 5.71 -20.97 -8.90
C VAL A 322 5.60 -20.71 -7.40
N ASP A 323 6.49 -19.87 -6.88
CA ASP A 323 6.36 -19.36 -5.52
C ASP A 323 5.05 -18.55 -5.38
N GLY A 324 4.38 -18.71 -4.24
CA GLY A 324 3.10 -18.08 -3.94
C GLY A 324 1.87 -18.84 -4.44
N VAL A 325 0.88 -18.08 -4.88
CA VAL A 325 -0.44 -18.58 -5.25
C VAL A 325 -0.42 -19.12 -6.68
N ASN A 326 -0.85 -20.36 -6.85
CA ASN A 326 -1.04 -21.02 -8.13
C ASN A 326 -2.52 -21.39 -8.28
N GLU A 327 -3.20 -20.84 -9.28
CA GLU A 327 -4.63 -21.06 -9.50
C GLU A 327 -4.88 -21.93 -10.73
N GLN A 328 -5.95 -22.73 -10.68
CA GLN A 328 -6.43 -23.54 -11.81
C GLN A 328 -5.33 -24.43 -12.43
N VAL A 329 -4.49 -25.03 -11.58
CA VAL A 329 -3.36 -25.85 -12.00
C VAL A 329 -3.88 -27.13 -12.66
N VAL A 330 -3.65 -27.27 -13.97
CA VAL A 330 -4.04 -28.46 -14.73
C VAL A 330 -2.92 -29.48 -14.67
N VAL A 331 -3.20 -30.67 -14.13
CA VAL A 331 -2.21 -31.74 -14.00
C VAL A 331 -2.55 -32.88 -14.96
N LYS A 332 -1.60 -33.23 -15.83
CA LYS A 332 -1.69 -34.43 -16.68
C LYS A 332 -1.37 -35.67 -15.86
N ILE A 333 -2.19 -36.70 -16.01
CA ILE A 333 -2.05 -37.96 -15.28
C ILE A 333 -2.11 -39.17 -16.20
N ILE A 334 -1.55 -40.29 -15.74
CA ILE A 334 -1.62 -41.58 -16.41
C ILE A 334 -3.02 -42.17 -16.19
N GLU A 335 -3.90 -42.04 -17.19
CA GLU A 335 -5.31 -42.50 -17.12
C GLU A 335 -5.48 -43.95 -16.66
N THR A 336 -4.59 -44.85 -17.09
CA THR A 336 -4.67 -46.27 -16.76
C THR A 336 -4.36 -46.58 -15.29
N ALA A 337 -3.83 -45.60 -14.55
CA ALA A 337 -3.51 -45.70 -13.14
C ALA A 337 -4.47 -44.89 -12.24
N VAL A 338 -5.52 -44.30 -12.81
CA VAL A 338 -6.53 -43.55 -12.05
C VAL A 338 -7.36 -44.49 -11.18
N THR A 339 -7.40 -44.20 -9.89
CA THR A 339 -8.25 -44.83 -8.88
C THR A 339 -9.43 -43.91 -8.51
N PRO A 340 -10.53 -44.43 -7.92
CA PRO A 340 -11.67 -43.62 -7.48
C PRO A 340 -11.32 -42.50 -6.49
N GLN A 341 -10.21 -42.64 -5.77
CA GLN A 341 -9.60 -41.60 -4.95
C GLN A 341 -8.17 -41.38 -5.42
N LEU A 342 -7.71 -40.13 -5.42
CA LEU A 342 -6.31 -39.76 -5.67
C LEU A 342 -5.81 -38.89 -4.52
N PHE A 343 -4.48 -38.84 -4.36
CA PHE A 343 -3.82 -38.02 -3.34
C PHE A 343 -2.89 -36.98 -3.98
N LEU A 344 -2.83 -35.79 -3.37
CA LEU A 344 -1.95 -34.70 -3.76
C LEU A 344 -0.93 -34.41 -2.65
N PHE A 345 0.31 -34.17 -3.07
CA PHE A 345 1.36 -33.55 -2.25
C PHE A 345 2.01 -32.40 -3.01
N ILE A 346 2.56 -31.45 -2.26
CA ILE A 346 3.55 -30.51 -2.78
C ILE A 346 4.93 -31.11 -2.57
N HIS A 347 5.75 -31.05 -3.61
CA HIS A 347 7.17 -31.35 -3.57
C HIS A 347 7.96 -30.05 -3.74
N ASP A 348 9.11 -29.96 -3.09
CA ASP A 348 10.08 -28.91 -3.37
C ASP A 348 10.66 -29.11 -4.77
N ASP A 349 10.92 -28.03 -5.51
CA ASP A 349 11.72 -28.06 -6.74
C ASP A 349 13.09 -27.48 -6.39
N THR A 350 14.09 -28.34 -6.23
CA THR A 350 15.44 -27.89 -5.83
C THR A 350 16.29 -27.45 -7.01
N ASN A 351 15.84 -27.75 -8.24
CA ASN A 351 16.53 -27.44 -9.48
C ASN A 351 15.58 -26.79 -10.51
N PRO A 352 15.08 -25.56 -10.24
CA PRO A 352 14.04 -24.96 -11.06
C PRO A 352 14.33 -24.96 -12.56
N GLY A 353 13.38 -25.50 -13.33
CA GLY A 353 13.45 -25.59 -14.79
C GLY A 353 13.92 -26.93 -15.35
N ASP A 354 14.24 -27.91 -14.52
CA ASP A 354 14.32 -29.31 -14.94
C ASP A 354 12.93 -29.99 -14.88
N ASN A 355 12.91 -31.31 -15.09
CA ASN A 355 11.68 -32.09 -14.92
C ASN A 355 11.68 -32.67 -13.52
N PHE A 356 10.49 -32.79 -12.92
CA PHE A 356 10.27 -33.46 -11.64
C PHE A 356 11.09 -34.76 -11.48
N ASP A 357 11.96 -34.77 -10.47
CA ASP A 357 12.96 -35.79 -10.15
C ASP A 357 12.88 -36.21 -8.66
N PHE A 358 11.85 -37.00 -8.34
CA PHE A 358 11.72 -37.68 -7.05
C PHE A 358 12.28 -39.12 -7.11
N PRO A 359 13.01 -39.60 -6.08
CA PRO A 359 13.23 -38.99 -4.77
C PRO A 359 14.53 -38.20 -4.61
N ALA A 360 15.26 -37.92 -5.68
CA ALA A 360 16.61 -37.37 -5.59
C ALA A 360 16.60 -35.87 -5.28
N ASN A 361 15.96 -35.07 -6.14
CA ASN A 361 16.02 -33.60 -6.08
C ASN A 361 14.73 -32.99 -5.56
N ASP A 362 13.58 -33.65 -5.76
CA ASP A 362 12.28 -33.04 -5.45
C ASP A 362 11.56 -33.81 -4.34
N PRO A 363 12.03 -33.71 -3.07
CA PRO A 363 11.37 -34.37 -1.95
C PRO A 363 10.01 -33.74 -1.67
N PRO A 364 9.08 -34.49 -1.04
CA PRO A 364 7.85 -33.91 -0.53
C PRO A 364 8.14 -32.77 0.45
N ARG A 365 7.44 -31.65 0.28
CA ARG A 365 7.62 -30.48 1.13
C ARG A 365 7.15 -30.80 2.55
N LEU A 366 8.02 -30.51 3.51
CA LEU A 366 7.72 -30.66 4.92
C LEU A 366 7.13 -29.36 5.47
N PHE A 367 6.07 -29.50 6.28
CA PHE A 367 5.50 -28.40 7.05
C PHE A 367 5.86 -28.59 8.52
N ASN A 368 6.55 -27.61 9.12
CA ASN A 368 7.06 -27.71 10.49
C ASN A 368 7.89 -29.00 10.73
N GLY A 369 8.71 -29.38 9.75
CA GLY A 369 9.57 -30.57 9.81
C GLY A 369 8.83 -31.90 9.69
N ARG A 370 7.54 -31.90 9.31
CA ARG A 370 6.72 -33.12 9.13
C ARG A 370 6.07 -33.11 7.76
N LEU A 371 5.92 -34.30 7.17
CA LEU A 371 5.10 -34.44 5.97
C LEU A 371 3.65 -34.11 6.33
N PRO A 372 2.98 -33.18 5.63
CA PRO A 372 1.57 -32.92 5.83
C PRO A 372 0.73 -34.17 5.51
N ALA A 373 -0.52 -34.20 5.97
CA ALA A 373 -1.44 -35.24 5.53
C ALA A 373 -1.70 -35.09 4.02
N PRO A 374 -1.84 -36.19 3.26
CA PRO A 374 -2.18 -36.09 1.85
C PRO A 374 -3.55 -35.45 1.67
N ILE A 375 -3.68 -34.63 0.63
CA ILE A 375 -4.97 -34.06 0.22
C ILE A 375 -5.62 -35.04 -0.74
N ALA A 376 -6.82 -35.53 -0.40
CA ALA A 376 -7.53 -36.53 -1.18
C ALA A 376 -8.73 -35.92 -1.91
N PHE A 377 -9.03 -36.41 -3.11
CA PHE A 377 -10.27 -36.09 -3.83
C PHE A 377 -10.78 -37.31 -4.61
N ASN A 378 -12.07 -37.33 -4.89
CA ASN A 378 -12.75 -38.41 -5.61
C ASN A 378 -12.77 -38.13 -7.12
N THR A 379 -12.39 -39.13 -7.91
CA THR A 379 -12.37 -39.07 -9.38
C THR A 379 -13.68 -39.53 -10.03
N THR A 380 -14.62 -40.01 -9.20
CA THR A 380 -15.92 -40.54 -9.60
C THR A 380 -17.06 -39.90 -8.78
N PRO A 381 -17.11 -38.56 -8.62
CA PRO A 381 -18.15 -37.91 -7.82
C PRO A 381 -19.56 -38.07 -8.39
N GLY A 382 -19.66 -38.43 -9.68
CA GLY A 382 -20.86 -38.23 -10.50
C GLY A 382 -21.15 -36.73 -10.72
N ASN A 383 -22.25 -36.43 -11.38
CA ASN A 383 -22.59 -35.05 -11.76
C ASN A 383 -23.17 -34.25 -10.60
N TYR A 384 -22.74 -33.01 -10.39
CA TYR A 384 -23.28 -32.13 -9.35
C TYR A 384 -23.14 -30.66 -9.74
N LEU A 385 -23.93 -29.82 -9.09
CA LEU A 385 -23.80 -28.37 -9.18
C LEU A 385 -23.90 -27.75 -7.79
N VAL A 386 -23.36 -26.55 -7.64
CA VAL A 386 -23.43 -25.74 -6.43
C VAL A 386 -24.02 -24.40 -6.80
N THR A 387 -25.03 -23.97 -6.05
CA THR A 387 -25.66 -22.65 -6.15
C THR A 387 -25.40 -21.85 -4.88
N ARG A 388 -25.59 -20.54 -4.96
CA ARG A 388 -25.62 -19.63 -3.81
C ARG A 388 -26.74 -18.63 -3.97
N ASP A 389 -27.27 -18.18 -2.85
CA ASP A 389 -28.17 -17.03 -2.83
C ASP A 389 -27.43 -15.80 -3.35
N GLN A 390 -28.12 -14.98 -4.13
CA GLN A 390 -27.51 -13.91 -4.91
C GLN A 390 -28.58 -12.93 -5.39
N PRO A 391 -28.24 -11.66 -5.68
CA PRO A 391 -29.13 -10.77 -6.39
C PRO A 391 -29.22 -11.14 -7.88
N LEU A 392 -30.22 -10.60 -8.57
CA LEU A 392 -30.19 -10.56 -10.04
C LEU A 392 -29.11 -9.59 -10.48
N THR A 393 -28.33 -9.98 -11.49
CA THR A 393 -27.29 -9.12 -12.05
C THR A 393 -27.68 -8.70 -13.46
N GLN A 394 -27.50 -7.43 -13.79
CA GLN A 394 -27.52 -6.96 -15.18
C GLN A 394 -26.14 -7.16 -15.78
N ILE A 395 -26.05 -8.00 -16.81
CA ILE A 395 -24.83 -8.21 -17.58
C ILE A 395 -25.16 -7.85 -19.02
N ASP A 396 -24.51 -6.79 -19.50
CA ASP A 396 -24.87 -6.09 -20.74
C ASP A 396 -26.34 -5.63 -20.73
N GLU A 397 -27.16 -6.16 -21.63
CA GLU A 397 -28.60 -5.86 -21.75
C GLU A 397 -29.49 -7.02 -21.24
N ALA A 398 -28.91 -8.01 -20.55
CA ALA A 398 -29.62 -9.18 -20.06
C ALA A 398 -29.58 -9.30 -18.53
N THR A 399 -30.75 -9.60 -17.97
CA THR A 399 -30.88 -10.08 -16.59
C THR A 399 -30.28 -11.48 -16.50
N ALA A 400 -29.39 -11.72 -15.54
CA ALA A 400 -28.67 -12.98 -15.39
C ALA A 400 -28.51 -13.42 -13.93
N VAL A 401 -28.25 -14.71 -13.76
CA VAL A 401 -27.85 -15.34 -12.50
C VAL A 401 -26.54 -16.10 -12.69
N ALA A 402 -25.78 -16.29 -11.61
CA ALA A 402 -24.56 -17.06 -11.60
C ALA A 402 -24.76 -18.44 -10.97
N VAL A 403 -24.24 -19.49 -11.61
CA VAL A 403 -24.05 -20.81 -11.00
C VAL A 403 -22.54 -20.96 -10.73
N PRO A 404 -22.10 -20.90 -9.45
CA PRO A 404 -20.68 -20.92 -9.10
C PRO A 404 -19.92 -22.13 -9.65
N LEU A 405 -20.53 -23.31 -9.63
CA LEU A 405 -19.86 -24.55 -9.99
C LEU A 405 -20.85 -25.56 -10.57
N ALA A 406 -20.49 -26.17 -11.68
CA ALA A 406 -21.09 -27.40 -12.18
C ALA A 406 -20.00 -28.38 -12.60
N VAL A 407 -20.06 -29.60 -12.09
CA VAL A 407 -19.14 -30.68 -12.43
C VAL A 407 -19.92 -31.79 -13.12
N VAL A 408 -19.53 -32.08 -14.36
CA VAL A 408 -20.22 -33.05 -15.22
C VAL A 408 -19.22 -34.00 -15.88
N ASP A 409 -19.55 -35.28 -16.01
CA ASP A 409 -18.73 -36.31 -16.66
C ASP A 409 -19.08 -36.54 -18.13
N VAL A 410 -20.09 -35.81 -18.62
CA VAL A 410 -20.63 -35.88 -19.99
C VAL A 410 -20.96 -34.47 -20.50
N PRO A 411 -21.10 -34.28 -21.82
CA PRO A 411 -21.70 -33.06 -22.36
C PRO A 411 -23.06 -32.82 -21.70
N ALA A 412 -23.28 -31.61 -21.23
CA ALA A 412 -24.44 -31.29 -20.43
C ALA A 412 -24.88 -29.85 -20.63
N TRP A 413 -26.03 -29.52 -20.07
CA TRP A 413 -26.54 -28.16 -19.93
C TRP A 413 -26.84 -27.88 -18.46
N VAL A 414 -26.71 -26.63 -18.05
CA VAL A 414 -27.36 -26.13 -16.83
C VAL A 414 -28.47 -25.17 -17.22
N ALA A 415 -29.68 -25.45 -16.73
CA ALA A 415 -30.84 -24.61 -16.93
C ALA A 415 -31.33 -24.04 -15.61
N VAL A 416 -31.85 -22.82 -15.65
CA VAL A 416 -32.46 -22.13 -14.51
C VAL A 416 -33.96 -22.14 -14.70
N HIS A 417 -34.69 -22.54 -13.66
CA HIS A 417 -36.14 -22.57 -13.63
C HIS A 417 -36.68 -21.69 -12.52
N ASN A 418 -37.88 -21.14 -12.73
CA ASN A 418 -38.63 -20.52 -11.64
C ASN A 418 -39.23 -21.57 -10.69
N ASN A 419 -39.70 -21.08 -9.55
CA ASN A 419 -40.39 -21.89 -8.56
C ASN A 419 -41.90 -21.81 -8.76
N ASP A 420 -42.52 -22.93 -9.12
CA ASP A 420 -43.97 -23.10 -9.15
C ASP A 420 -44.42 -23.86 -7.90
N ASN A 421 -44.83 -23.12 -6.87
CA ASN A 421 -45.39 -23.67 -5.63
C ASN A 421 -44.49 -24.70 -4.90
N GLY A 422 -43.17 -24.52 -4.95
CA GLY A 422 -42.21 -25.42 -4.31
C GLY A 422 -41.71 -26.52 -5.25
N GLU A 423 -42.20 -26.56 -6.48
CA GLU A 423 -41.70 -27.42 -7.55
C GLU A 423 -41.02 -26.58 -8.64
N ARG A 424 -40.34 -27.27 -9.56
CA ARG A 424 -39.74 -26.65 -10.74
C ARG A 424 -40.83 -26.19 -11.70
N GLY A 425 -40.80 -24.91 -12.07
CA GLY A 425 -41.68 -24.34 -13.08
C GLY A 425 -41.00 -24.12 -14.43
N GLU A 426 -41.33 -23.01 -15.07
CA GLU A 426 -40.85 -22.59 -16.38
C GLU A 426 -39.33 -22.40 -16.40
N MET A 427 -38.71 -22.76 -17.52
CA MET A 427 -37.29 -22.54 -17.77
C MET A 427 -37.06 -21.09 -18.18
N LEU A 428 -36.16 -20.42 -17.47
CA LEU A 428 -35.84 -19.01 -17.68
C LEU A 428 -34.62 -18.81 -18.56
N GLY A 429 -33.69 -19.75 -18.53
CA GLY A 429 -32.39 -19.64 -19.18
C GLY A 429 -31.62 -20.95 -19.15
N VAL A 430 -30.66 -21.11 -20.06
CA VAL A 430 -29.83 -22.31 -20.18
C VAL A 430 -28.47 -21.98 -20.77
N VAL A 431 -27.42 -22.68 -20.34
CA VAL A 431 -26.09 -22.59 -20.93
C VAL A 431 -25.46 -23.98 -21.05
N GLN A 432 -24.65 -24.17 -22.09
CA GLN A 432 -23.97 -25.45 -22.34
C GLN A 432 -22.80 -25.63 -21.37
N LEU A 433 -22.55 -26.87 -20.98
CA LEU A 433 -21.44 -27.29 -20.14
C LEU A 433 -20.54 -28.26 -20.90
N THR A 434 -19.24 -28.12 -20.67
CA THR A 434 -18.25 -29.10 -21.13
C THR A 434 -18.01 -30.15 -20.04
N PRO A 435 -17.68 -31.41 -20.38
CA PRO A 435 -17.22 -32.39 -19.40
C PRO A 435 -16.06 -31.83 -18.56
N GLY A 436 -16.10 -32.07 -17.25
CA GLY A 436 -15.15 -31.58 -16.28
C GLY A 436 -15.77 -30.52 -15.36
N ILE A 437 -14.93 -29.57 -14.92
CA ILE A 437 -15.30 -28.50 -14.01
C ILE A 437 -15.68 -27.24 -14.79
N ASN A 438 -16.89 -26.74 -14.57
CA ASN A 438 -17.39 -25.48 -15.12
C ASN A 438 -17.61 -24.49 -13.97
N ARG A 439 -17.00 -23.30 -14.06
CA ARG A 439 -16.95 -22.30 -12.97
C ARG A 439 -17.64 -21.00 -13.39
N ASN A 440 -18.18 -20.27 -12.42
CA ASN A 440 -18.72 -18.92 -12.59
C ASN A 440 -19.65 -18.80 -13.82
N LEU A 441 -20.55 -19.77 -13.98
CA LEU A 441 -21.45 -19.85 -15.12
C LEU A 441 -22.46 -18.73 -15.05
N ILE A 442 -22.44 -17.84 -16.03
CA ILE A 442 -23.45 -16.77 -16.16
C ILE A 442 -24.58 -17.28 -17.05
N ILE A 443 -25.79 -17.26 -16.52
CA ILE A 443 -26.99 -17.76 -17.19
C ILE A 443 -27.95 -16.59 -17.36
N PRO A 444 -28.11 -16.07 -18.59
CA PRO A 444 -29.15 -15.11 -18.91
C PRO A 444 -30.54 -15.70 -18.63
N VAL A 445 -31.41 -14.95 -17.96
CA VAL A 445 -32.75 -15.39 -17.55
C VAL A 445 -33.84 -14.44 -18.02
N ALA A 446 -34.98 -15.00 -18.42
CA ALA A 446 -36.17 -14.23 -18.75
C ALA A 446 -36.82 -13.62 -17.49
N GLU A 447 -36.62 -12.30 -17.30
CA GLU A 447 -37.06 -11.58 -16.10
C GLU A 447 -38.57 -11.66 -15.82
N THR A 448 -39.39 -11.75 -16.88
CA THR A 448 -40.86 -11.73 -16.76
C THR A 448 -41.45 -12.89 -15.97
N ALA A 449 -40.68 -13.96 -15.76
CA ALA A 449 -41.12 -15.17 -15.07
C ALA A 449 -40.24 -15.52 -13.84
N VAL A 450 -39.37 -14.59 -13.41
CA VAL A 450 -38.52 -14.78 -12.22
C VAL A 450 -39.36 -14.79 -10.95
N THR A 451 -38.99 -15.69 -10.02
CA THR A 451 -39.54 -15.81 -8.68
C THR A 451 -38.45 -15.71 -7.62
N ASP A 452 -38.80 -15.42 -6.36
CA ASP A 452 -37.84 -15.27 -5.25
C ASP A 452 -36.92 -16.48 -5.05
N THR A 453 -37.41 -17.68 -5.36
CA THR A 453 -36.61 -18.91 -5.39
C THR A 453 -36.51 -19.40 -6.81
N LEU A 454 -35.31 -19.77 -7.23
CA LEU A 454 -35.03 -20.39 -8.53
C LEU A 454 -34.38 -21.77 -8.33
N TYR A 455 -34.40 -22.60 -9.36
CA TYR A 455 -33.72 -23.90 -9.38
C TYR A 455 -32.73 -23.97 -10.53
N ALA A 456 -31.47 -24.27 -10.24
CA ALA A 456 -30.50 -24.69 -11.25
C ALA A 456 -30.59 -26.22 -11.43
N VAL A 457 -30.58 -26.70 -12.67
CA VAL A 457 -30.82 -28.09 -13.02
C VAL A 457 -29.83 -28.54 -14.09
N LEU A 458 -29.24 -29.72 -13.92
CA LEU A 458 -28.42 -30.32 -14.97
C LEU A 458 -29.26 -31.16 -15.93
N TYR A 459 -28.98 -31.00 -17.22
CA TYR A 459 -29.54 -31.77 -18.32
C TYR A 459 -28.41 -32.44 -19.11
N LEU A 460 -28.66 -33.64 -19.63
CA LEU A 460 -27.80 -34.27 -20.63
C LEU A 460 -27.88 -33.46 -21.92
N ASP A 461 -26.74 -33.18 -22.54
CA ASP A 461 -26.65 -32.71 -23.92
C ASP A 461 -26.58 -33.97 -24.80
N ALA A 462 -27.73 -34.41 -25.31
CA ALA A 462 -27.83 -35.61 -26.11
C ALA A 462 -27.51 -35.31 -27.58
N GLU A 463 -27.30 -36.34 -28.40
CA GLU A 463 -27.06 -36.09 -29.82
C GLU A 463 -28.31 -35.49 -30.50
N PRO A 464 -28.17 -34.42 -31.31
CA PRO A 464 -26.91 -33.74 -31.69
C PRO A 464 -26.37 -32.79 -30.60
N ILE A 465 -25.11 -33.03 -30.18
CA ILE A 465 -24.43 -32.23 -29.15
C ILE A 465 -24.44 -30.74 -29.50
N GLY A 466 -24.82 -29.89 -28.55
CA GLY A 466 -24.88 -28.44 -28.69
C GLY A 466 -26.22 -27.88 -29.16
N GLU A 467 -27.24 -28.73 -29.29
CA GLU A 467 -28.63 -28.32 -29.48
C GLU A 467 -29.42 -28.62 -28.20
N PHE A 468 -30.12 -27.61 -27.66
CA PHE A 468 -30.92 -27.78 -26.44
C PHE A 468 -32.38 -28.07 -26.81
N ASP A 469 -32.83 -29.29 -26.52
CA ASP A 469 -34.05 -29.85 -27.11
C ASP A 469 -35.13 -30.21 -26.07
N PHE A 470 -34.93 -29.89 -24.80
CA PHE A 470 -35.90 -30.20 -23.73
C PHE A 470 -37.16 -29.30 -23.85
N PRO A 471 -38.39 -29.84 -23.60
CA PRO A 471 -38.72 -31.20 -23.16
C PRO A 471 -39.07 -32.17 -24.29
N ASP A 472 -39.11 -31.70 -25.54
CA ASP A 472 -39.69 -32.44 -26.67
C ASP A 472 -38.67 -33.32 -27.41
N GLY A 473 -37.38 -33.19 -27.09
CA GLY A 473 -36.26 -33.91 -27.69
C GLY A 473 -35.52 -34.86 -26.74
N PRO A 474 -34.29 -35.26 -27.11
CA PRO A 474 -33.52 -36.30 -26.41
C PRO A 474 -32.88 -35.82 -25.09
N ASP A 475 -32.77 -34.51 -24.87
CA ASP A 475 -32.22 -33.94 -23.64
C ASP A 475 -33.12 -34.25 -22.44
N VAL A 476 -32.52 -34.84 -21.42
CA VAL A 476 -33.22 -35.23 -20.18
C VAL A 476 -32.46 -34.77 -18.97
N ALA A 477 -33.18 -34.46 -17.89
CA ALA A 477 -32.55 -34.03 -16.65
C ALA A 477 -31.66 -35.16 -16.10
N LEU A 478 -30.40 -34.82 -15.77
CA LEU A 478 -29.48 -35.77 -15.16
C LEU A 478 -29.96 -36.18 -13.78
N GLN A 479 -29.76 -37.44 -13.42
CA GLN A 479 -30.26 -38.00 -12.17
C GLN A 479 -29.15 -38.67 -11.37
N ARG A 480 -29.20 -38.50 -10.05
CA ARG A 480 -28.40 -39.23 -9.07
C ARG A 480 -29.35 -39.94 -8.12
N ASN A 481 -29.22 -41.27 -8.01
CA ASN A 481 -30.10 -42.10 -7.18
C ASN A 481 -31.60 -41.89 -7.48
N ARG A 482 -31.97 -41.76 -8.76
CA ARG A 482 -33.33 -41.47 -9.27
C ARG A 482 -33.90 -40.09 -8.91
N ASN A 483 -33.10 -39.21 -8.33
CA ASN A 483 -33.47 -37.82 -8.10
C ASN A 483 -32.78 -36.94 -9.13
N VAL A 484 -33.50 -35.94 -9.65
CA VAL A 484 -32.90 -34.97 -10.55
C VAL A 484 -31.80 -34.18 -9.82
N ILE A 485 -30.70 -33.96 -10.51
CA ILE A 485 -29.58 -33.17 -10.01
C ILE A 485 -29.95 -31.70 -10.19
N GLN A 486 -30.40 -31.09 -9.10
CA GLN A 486 -30.81 -29.70 -9.04
C GLN A 486 -30.45 -29.09 -7.68
N ALA A 487 -30.26 -27.77 -7.64
CA ALA A 487 -30.12 -27.03 -6.39
C ALA A 487 -30.95 -25.73 -6.44
N PRO A 488 -31.72 -25.42 -5.39
CA PRO A 488 -32.40 -24.14 -5.27
C PRO A 488 -31.42 -23.03 -4.89
N PHE A 489 -31.82 -21.79 -5.12
CA PHE A 489 -31.21 -20.60 -4.53
C PHE A 489 -32.24 -19.47 -4.45
N VAL A 490 -32.04 -18.57 -3.49
CA VAL A 490 -32.91 -17.43 -3.24
C VAL A 490 -32.30 -16.18 -3.86
N LEU A 491 -33.16 -15.38 -4.49
CA LEU A 491 -32.79 -14.06 -4.94
C LEU A 491 -32.80 -13.09 -3.75
N GLN A 492 -31.66 -12.46 -3.53
CA GLN A 492 -31.52 -11.43 -2.49
C GLN A 492 -32.06 -10.10 -3.04
N SER A 493 -32.87 -9.40 -2.25
CA SER A 493 -33.24 -8.02 -2.55
C SER A 493 -32.00 -7.13 -2.47
N ASP A 494 -31.87 -6.19 -3.41
CA ASP A 494 -30.99 -5.02 -3.25
C ASP A 494 -31.61 -4.12 -2.16
N ASP A 495 -31.56 -4.55 -0.91
CA ASP A 495 -31.78 -3.66 0.23
C ASP A 495 -30.44 -3.02 0.60
N SER A 496 -29.95 -2.14 -0.28
CA SER A 496 -28.89 -1.19 0.05
C SER A 496 -29.51 0.20 0.23
N GLU A 497 -29.80 0.54 1.49
CA GLU A 497 -29.84 1.94 1.98
C GLU A 497 -28.43 2.45 2.26
#